data_AF-A0A8T6VLC8-F1
#
_entry.id   AF-A0A8T6VLC8-F1
#
_cell.length_a   1.000
_cell.length_b   1.000
_cell.length_c   1.000
_cell.angle_alpha   90.00
_cell.angle_beta   90.00
_cell.angle_gamma   90.00
#
_symmetry.space_group_name_H-M   'P 1'
#
loop_
_entity.id
_entity.type
_entity.pdbx_description
1 polymer ?
#
loop_
_entity_poly.entity_id
_entity_poly.type
_entity_poly.pdbx_seq_one_letter_code
_entity_poly.pdbx_strand_id
1 'polypeptide(L)'
;MTSNTDIVRKLSEVTDPDRVLADLEDRYVYSFGNPFEDSKYSNFKAVVRTVSRRGIGQIERLAQREGFSILHRGENADSHVPQERGGSILLDTVPPPKLIASDEKTKKATSQSGEYREKLMEAMRRERSYKGLASVIESIFRDRTVSKCKECKVCTGYCTVASAFKQIETFSAKGRYLLTRGLAKGEVEASERLADILYSCTLCGLCYAQCTPDLKLQE
;
A
#
# COMPACT_ATOMS: atom_id res chain seq x y z
N MET A 1 -19.28 25.02 11.36
CA MET A 1 -18.63 23.83 10.75
C MET A 1 -17.45 24.36 9.94
N THR A 2 -16.23 24.03 10.34
CA THR A 2 -14.99 24.45 9.65
C THR A 2 -14.96 23.86 8.25
N SER A 3 -14.61 24.66 7.23
CA SER A 3 -14.56 24.15 5.86
C SER A 3 -13.41 23.14 5.70
N ASN A 4 -13.52 22.21 4.76
CA ASN A 4 -12.48 21.21 4.54
C ASN A 4 -11.10 21.86 4.22
N THR A 5 -11.13 22.94 3.45
CA THR A 5 -9.96 23.73 3.08
C THR A 5 -9.29 24.36 4.30
N ASP A 6 -10.06 24.78 5.31
CA ASP A 6 -9.52 25.34 6.55
C ASP A 6 -8.79 24.31 7.40
N ILE A 7 -9.29 23.07 7.46
CA ILE A 7 -8.64 21.99 8.22
C ILE A 7 -7.33 21.61 7.56
N VAL A 8 -7.32 21.43 6.23
CA VAL A 8 -6.09 21.13 5.46
C VAL A 8 -5.05 22.23 5.67
N ARG A 9 -5.44 23.51 5.57
CA ARG A 9 -4.54 24.64 5.81
C ARG A 9 -3.96 24.61 7.23
N LYS A 10 -4.80 24.42 8.26
CA LYS A 10 -4.36 24.34 9.65
C LYS A 10 -3.41 23.16 9.89
N LEU A 11 -3.64 22.02 9.23
CA LEU A 11 -2.76 20.86 9.28
C LEU A 11 -1.38 21.19 8.69
N SER A 12 -1.34 21.89 7.55
CA SER A 12 -0.10 22.36 6.93
C SER A 12 0.66 23.40 7.77
N GLU A 13 0.01 24.09 8.71
CA GLU A 13 0.68 25.02 9.64
C GLU A 13 1.34 24.29 10.82
N VAL A 14 0.80 23.16 11.25
CA VAL A 14 1.31 22.39 12.40
C VAL A 14 2.23 21.23 12.00
N THR A 15 2.25 20.88 10.71
CA THR A 15 3.08 19.81 10.13
C THR A 15 3.77 20.30 8.86
N ASP A 16 4.63 19.45 8.28
CA ASP A 16 5.21 19.68 6.96
C ASP A 16 4.10 19.67 5.90
N PRO A 17 3.86 20.77 5.15
CA PRO A 17 2.80 20.87 4.14
C PRO A 17 2.85 19.75 3.10
N ASP A 18 4.06 19.30 2.76
CA ASP A 18 4.29 18.22 1.79
C ASP A 18 3.83 16.84 2.27
N ARG A 19 3.43 16.74 3.53
CA ARG A 19 2.93 15.53 4.18
C ARG A 19 1.43 15.55 4.42
N VAL A 20 0.75 16.63 3.99
CA VAL A 20 -0.70 16.76 4.04
C VAL A 20 -1.24 16.53 2.63
N LEU A 21 -1.93 15.41 2.44
CA LEU A 21 -2.39 14.93 1.13
C LEU A 21 -3.91 14.96 1.08
N ALA A 22 -4.49 15.78 0.20
CA ALA A 22 -5.94 15.97 0.10
C ALA A 22 -6.53 15.54 -1.25
N ASP A 23 -5.68 15.26 -2.24
CA ASP A 23 -6.12 14.92 -3.59
C ASP A 23 -6.90 13.60 -3.62
N LEU A 24 -7.71 13.42 -4.67
CA LEU A 24 -8.58 12.24 -4.81
C LEU A 24 -7.76 10.95 -4.88
N GLU A 25 -6.66 10.97 -5.61
CA GLU A 25 -5.75 9.85 -5.81
C GLU A 25 -5.07 9.44 -4.50
N ASP A 26 -4.70 10.41 -3.67
CA ASP A 26 -4.13 10.15 -2.35
C ASP A 26 -5.18 9.51 -1.44
N ARG A 27 -6.37 10.09 -1.37
CA ARG A 27 -7.46 9.51 -0.57
C ARG A 27 -7.84 8.12 -1.03
N TYR A 28 -7.87 7.87 -2.33
CA TYR A 28 -8.14 6.55 -2.88
C TYR A 28 -7.04 5.54 -2.48
N VAL A 29 -5.76 5.85 -2.71
CA VAL A 29 -4.67 4.92 -2.39
C VAL A 29 -4.60 4.61 -0.89
N TYR A 30 -4.75 5.63 -0.05
CA TYR A 30 -4.67 5.50 1.40
C TYR A 30 -5.91 4.86 2.03
N SER A 31 -7.00 4.72 1.27
CA SER A 31 -8.18 3.98 1.72
C SER A 31 -7.89 2.48 1.83
N PHE A 32 -6.87 1.97 1.14
CA PHE A 32 -6.51 0.55 1.14
C PHE A 32 -5.34 0.24 2.08
N GLY A 33 -5.48 -0.84 2.84
CA GLY A 33 -4.36 -1.41 3.63
C GLY A 33 -3.33 -2.13 2.75
N ASN A 34 -3.80 -2.96 1.82
CA ASN A 34 -3.00 -3.74 0.88
C ASN A 34 -3.68 -3.74 -0.51
N PRO A 35 -2.98 -4.11 -1.59
CA PRO A 35 -3.52 -4.02 -2.96
C PRO A 35 -4.65 -5.03 -3.27
N PHE A 36 -4.82 -6.09 -2.48
CA PHE A 36 -5.71 -7.20 -2.80
C PHE A 36 -7.02 -7.22 -2.02
N GLU A 37 -7.11 -6.45 -0.94
CA GLU A 37 -8.33 -6.34 -0.12
C GLU A 37 -9.15 -5.10 -0.50
N ASP A 38 -10.36 -5.07 0.03
CA ASP A 38 -11.26 -3.92 -0.08
C ASP A 38 -10.74 -2.73 0.73
N SER A 39 -11.34 -1.57 0.48
CA SER A 39 -11.01 -0.34 1.18
C SER A 39 -11.19 -0.53 2.68
N LYS A 40 -10.12 -0.33 3.45
CA LYS A 40 -10.10 -0.45 4.92
C LYS A 40 -10.53 0.84 5.60
N TYR A 41 -10.14 1.98 5.05
CA TYR A 41 -10.46 3.31 5.55
C TYR A 41 -11.44 3.97 4.59
N SER A 42 -12.35 4.81 5.10
CA SER A 42 -13.32 5.53 4.25
C SER A 42 -13.65 6.89 4.86
N ASN A 43 -14.27 7.76 4.05
CA ASN A 43 -14.84 9.04 4.49
C ASN A 43 -13.87 10.07 5.11
N PHE A 44 -12.56 9.89 4.95
CA PHE A 44 -11.57 10.88 5.37
C PHE A 44 -11.32 11.94 4.29
N LYS A 45 -10.91 13.13 4.74
CA LYS A 45 -10.77 14.33 3.90
C LYS A 45 -9.34 14.64 3.47
N ALA A 46 -8.38 14.21 4.27
CA ALA A 46 -6.97 14.29 3.95
C ALA A 46 -6.20 13.21 4.70
N VAL A 47 -5.00 12.93 4.24
CA VAL A 47 -4.00 12.10 4.89
C VAL A 47 -2.91 13.02 5.44
N VAL A 48 -2.49 12.79 6.67
CA VAL A 48 -1.34 13.49 7.26
C VAL A 48 -0.31 12.46 7.66
N ARG A 49 0.92 12.62 7.17
CA ARG A 49 1.99 11.66 7.41
C ARG A 49 2.97 12.17 8.44
N THR A 50 3.16 11.45 9.55
CA THR A 50 4.22 11.79 10.52
C THR A 50 4.60 10.57 11.34
N VAL A 51 5.91 10.38 11.51
CA VAL A 51 6.48 9.38 12.43
C VAL A 51 6.92 10.01 13.75
N SER A 52 6.87 11.34 13.86
CA SER A 52 7.35 12.05 15.04
C SER A 52 6.26 12.07 16.12
N ARG A 53 6.61 11.67 17.36
CA ARG A 53 5.69 11.76 18.51
C ARG A 53 5.18 13.18 18.75
N ARG A 54 6.04 14.18 18.53
CA ARG A 54 5.68 15.60 18.62
C ARG A 54 4.62 15.97 17.59
N GLY A 55 4.81 15.58 16.33
CA GLY A 55 3.86 15.85 15.25
C GLY A 55 2.52 15.15 15.47
N ILE A 56 2.54 13.88 15.90
CA ILE A 56 1.32 13.13 16.26
C ILE A 56 0.54 13.90 17.34
N GLY A 57 1.19 14.27 18.45
CA GLY A 57 0.53 15.02 19.52
C GLY A 57 0.09 16.43 19.12
N GLN A 58 0.71 17.07 18.12
CA GLN A 58 0.23 18.35 17.57
C GLN A 58 -1.06 18.18 16.79
N ILE A 59 -1.16 17.13 15.98
CA ILE A 59 -2.35 16.81 15.18
C ILE A 59 -3.51 16.41 16.10
N GLU A 60 -3.25 15.57 17.11
CA GLU A 60 -4.27 15.16 18.09
C GLU A 60 -4.84 16.34 18.88
N ARG A 61 -3.97 17.27 19.33
CA ARG A 61 -4.43 18.51 19.98
C ARG A 61 -5.21 19.41 19.03
N LEU A 62 -4.81 19.48 17.76
CA LEU A 62 -5.55 20.24 16.75
C LEU A 62 -6.94 19.61 16.53
N ALA A 63 -7.03 18.28 16.45
CA ALA A 63 -8.29 17.56 16.31
C ALA A 63 -9.25 17.82 17.48
N GLN A 64 -8.74 17.77 18.71
CA GLN A 64 -9.53 18.11 19.91
C GLN A 64 -10.04 19.55 19.89
N ARG A 65 -9.18 20.50 19.47
CA ARG A 65 -9.53 21.92 19.42
C ARG A 65 -10.54 22.26 18.32
N GLU A 66 -10.41 21.63 17.17
CA GLU A 66 -11.22 21.92 15.97
C GLU A 66 -12.43 20.99 15.82
N GLY A 67 -12.51 19.92 16.63
CA GLY A 67 -13.63 19.01 16.68
C GLY A 67 -13.73 18.04 15.50
N PHE A 68 -12.60 17.55 14.96
CA PHE A 68 -12.58 16.50 13.93
C PHE A 68 -12.01 15.18 14.46
N SER A 69 -12.39 14.06 13.83
CA SER A 69 -11.91 12.72 14.19
C SER A 69 -10.63 12.35 13.44
N ILE A 70 -9.78 11.55 14.10
CA ILE A 70 -8.54 11.01 13.51
C ILE A 70 -8.73 9.50 13.31
N LEU A 71 -8.38 9.03 12.12
CA LEU A 71 -8.21 7.60 11.84
C LEU A 71 -6.72 7.27 11.88
N HIS A 72 -6.33 6.28 12.67
CA HIS A 72 -4.93 5.90 12.80
C HIS A 72 -4.55 4.76 11.83
N ARG A 73 -3.46 4.98 11.10
CA ARG A 73 -2.81 3.97 10.25
C ARG A 73 -1.36 3.81 10.68
N GLY A 74 -0.95 2.58 10.99
CA GLY A 74 0.42 2.25 11.42
C GLY A 74 0.48 1.89 12.89
N GLU A 75 1.25 2.64 13.68
CA GLU A 75 1.29 2.52 15.13
C GLU A 75 -0.07 2.94 15.72
N ASN A 76 -0.60 2.18 16.68
CA ASN A 76 -1.94 2.36 17.26
C ASN A 76 -3.07 2.34 16.21
N ALA A 77 -2.92 1.55 15.13
CA ALA A 77 -3.95 1.43 14.11
C ALA A 77 -5.30 1.01 14.71
N ASP A 78 -6.37 1.68 14.32
CA ASP A 78 -7.71 1.38 14.80
C ASP A 78 -8.12 -0.05 14.39
N SER A 79 -8.44 -0.88 15.40
CA SER A 79 -8.88 -2.27 15.24
C SER A 79 -10.23 -2.37 14.54
N HIS A 80 -11.08 -1.37 14.77
CA HIS A 80 -12.37 -1.17 14.11
C HIS A 80 -12.41 0.28 13.65
N VAL A 81 -12.42 0.49 12.33
CA VAL A 81 -12.64 1.81 11.75
C VAL A 81 -14.13 2.09 11.86
N PRO A 82 -14.60 3.00 12.73
CA PRO A 82 -16.02 3.31 12.80
C PRO A 82 -16.47 3.85 11.44
N GLN A 83 -17.62 3.37 10.95
CA GLN A 83 -18.33 3.95 9.81
C GLN A 83 -18.93 5.31 10.23
N GLU A 84 -18.11 6.24 10.69
CA GLU A 84 -18.61 7.55 11.08
C GLU A 84 -18.90 8.41 9.86
N ARG A 85 -20.10 9.01 9.90
CA ARG A 85 -20.60 9.95 8.91
C ARG A 85 -19.99 11.33 9.17
N GLY A 86 -18.75 11.56 8.71
CA GLY A 86 -18.25 12.91 8.48
C GLY A 86 -16.79 13.17 8.87
N GLY A 87 -16.01 13.72 7.92
CA GLY A 87 -14.95 14.70 8.20
C GLY A 87 -13.69 14.21 8.93
N SER A 88 -13.28 12.96 8.80
CA SER A 88 -12.08 12.46 9.49
C SER A 88 -10.78 12.80 8.74
N ILE A 89 -9.65 12.80 9.46
CA ILE A 89 -8.30 12.90 8.91
C ILE A 89 -7.57 11.58 9.14
N LEU A 90 -6.96 11.01 8.11
CA LEU A 90 -6.16 9.79 8.24
C LEU A 90 -4.74 10.15 8.66
N LEU A 91 -4.35 9.76 9.86
CA LEU A 91 -2.99 9.92 10.38
C LEU A 91 -2.15 8.67 10.07
N ASP A 92 -1.26 8.80 9.10
CA ASP A 92 -0.33 7.75 8.69
C ASP A 92 1.02 7.89 9.43
N THR A 93 1.26 6.96 10.35
CA THR A 93 2.47 6.86 11.15
C THR A 93 3.41 5.76 10.67
N VAL A 94 3.11 5.13 9.53
CA VAL A 94 3.95 4.07 8.98
C VAL A 94 5.30 4.67 8.56
N PRO A 95 6.43 4.20 9.15
CA PRO A 95 7.72 4.72 8.78
C PRO A 95 8.05 4.37 7.33
N PRO A 96 8.74 5.28 6.61
CA PRO A 96 9.18 4.98 5.27
C PRO A 96 10.11 3.76 5.32
N PRO A 97 9.91 2.79 4.42
CA PRO A 97 10.79 1.64 4.30
C PRO A 97 12.24 2.07 4.04
N LYS A 98 13.17 1.35 4.65
CA LYS A 98 14.56 1.39 4.22
C LYS A 98 14.70 0.54 2.96
N LEU A 99 15.12 1.17 1.86
CA LEU A 99 15.57 0.47 0.66
C LEU A 99 16.85 -0.27 1.02
N ILE A 100 16.74 -1.54 1.39
CA ILE A 100 17.90 -2.42 1.52
C ILE A 100 18.20 -2.90 0.09
N ALA A 101 19.44 -2.71 -0.36
CA ALA A 101 19.90 -3.31 -1.62
C ALA A 101 19.53 -4.79 -1.59
N SER A 102 19.04 -5.32 -2.72
CA SER A 102 18.57 -6.70 -2.87
C SER A 102 19.59 -7.68 -2.28
N ASP A 103 19.32 -8.09 -1.04
CA ASP A 103 20.29 -8.78 -0.19
C ASP A 103 20.18 -10.30 -0.38
N GLU A 104 21.10 -11.06 0.23
CA GLU A 104 21.11 -12.53 0.25
C GLU A 104 19.73 -13.17 0.52
N LYS A 105 18.83 -12.47 1.21
CA LYS A 105 17.45 -12.87 1.49
C LYS A 105 16.62 -13.09 0.22
N THR A 106 16.79 -12.24 -0.80
CA THR A 106 16.14 -12.43 -2.11
C THR A 106 16.72 -13.66 -2.81
N LYS A 107 18.05 -13.83 -2.78
CA LYS A 107 18.73 -15.02 -3.35
C LYS A 107 18.28 -16.33 -2.67
N LYS A 108 18.17 -16.33 -1.34
CA LYS A 108 17.69 -17.48 -0.56
C LYS A 108 16.23 -17.80 -0.85
N ALA A 109 15.38 -16.78 -0.98
CA ALA A 109 13.97 -16.95 -1.33
C ALA A 109 13.81 -17.56 -2.73
N THR A 110 14.53 -17.05 -3.74
CA THR A 110 14.51 -17.60 -5.11
C THR A 110 15.00 -19.05 -5.16
N SER A 111 16.03 -19.39 -4.37
CA SER A 111 16.58 -20.75 -4.31
C SER A 111 15.57 -21.74 -3.70
N GLN A 112 14.93 -21.36 -2.58
CA GLN A 112 13.92 -22.19 -1.90
C GLN A 112 12.66 -22.40 -2.75
N SER A 113 12.26 -21.38 -3.50
CA SER A 113 11.09 -21.48 -4.38
C SER A 113 11.38 -22.30 -5.64
N GLY A 114 12.61 -22.31 -6.14
CA GLY A 114 13.07 -23.23 -7.19
C GLY A 114 12.89 -24.69 -6.80
N GLU A 115 13.36 -25.07 -5.60
CA GLU A 115 13.20 -26.43 -5.07
C GLU A 115 11.72 -26.81 -4.86
N TYR A 116 10.88 -25.88 -4.38
CA TYR A 116 9.45 -26.15 -4.19
C TYR A 116 8.73 -26.36 -5.52
N ARG A 117 9.05 -25.54 -6.54
CA ARG A 117 8.50 -25.71 -7.89
C ARG A 117 8.91 -27.03 -8.52
N GLU A 118 10.16 -27.44 -8.34
CA GLU A 118 10.64 -28.72 -8.87
C GLU A 118 9.91 -29.90 -8.22
N LYS A 119 9.76 -29.87 -6.88
CA LYS A 119 8.96 -30.85 -6.13
C LYS A 119 7.48 -30.86 -6.55
N LEU A 120 6.90 -29.68 -6.79
CA LEU A 120 5.52 -29.57 -7.28
C LEU A 120 5.36 -30.13 -8.69
N MET A 121 6.28 -29.84 -9.60
CA MET A 121 6.28 -30.37 -10.97
C MET A 121 6.48 -31.89 -10.97
N GLU A 122 7.32 -32.42 -10.07
CA GLU A 122 7.50 -33.86 -9.92
C GLU A 122 6.26 -34.54 -9.33
N ALA A 123 5.61 -33.92 -8.33
CA ALA A 123 4.34 -34.40 -7.80
C ALA A 123 3.24 -34.41 -8.89
N MET A 124 3.13 -33.32 -9.67
CA MET A 124 2.20 -33.26 -10.82
C MET A 124 2.45 -34.35 -11.87
N ARG A 125 3.70 -34.72 -12.12
CA ARG A 125 4.04 -35.79 -13.08
C ARG A 125 3.67 -37.17 -12.56
N ARG A 126 3.72 -37.39 -11.23
CA ARG A 126 3.40 -38.68 -10.60
C ARG A 126 1.91 -38.86 -10.33
N GLU A 127 1.17 -37.79 -10.03
CA GLU A 127 -0.23 -37.87 -9.64
C GLU A 127 -1.21 -37.67 -10.80
N ARG A 128 -1.83 -38.76 -11.24
CA ARG A 128 -2.90 -38.77 -12.28
C ARG A 128 -4.31 -38.82 -11.70
N SER A 129 -4.46 -38.58 -10.40
CA SER A 129 -5.74 -38.66 -9.67
C SER A 129 -6.31 -37.26 -9.42
N TYR A 130 -7.64 -37.12 -9.51
CA TYR A 130 -8.35 -35.87 -9.20
C TYR A 130 -8.03 -35.30 -7.81
N LYS A 131 -7.77 -36.17 -6.81
CA LYS A 131 -7.34 -35.73 -5.46
C LYS A 131 -5.92 -35.16 -5.44
N GLY A 132 -5.01 -35.74 -6.24
CA GLY A 132 -3.65 -35.23 -6.40
C GLY A 132 -3.64 -33.89 -7.13
N LEU A 133 -4.45 -33.77 -8.17
CA LEU A 133 -4.65 -32.50 -8.87
C LEU A 133 -5.20 -31.41 -7.95
N ALA A 134 -6.17 -31.72 -7.08
CA ALA A 134 -6.69 -30.76 -6.10
C ALA A 134 -5.61 -30.29 -5.10
N SER A 135 -4.77 -31.18 -4.61
CA SER A 135 -3.65 -30.85 -3.70
C SER A 135 -2.57 -29.99 -4.39
N VAL A 136 -2.29 -30.28 -5.66
CA VAL A 136 -1.41 -29.47 -6.52
C VAL A 136 -2.00 -28.08 -6.75
N ILE A 137 -3.27 -28.00 -7.11
CA ILE A 137 -3.99 -26.74 -7.31
C ILE A 137 -4.00 -25.93 -6.00
N GLU A 138 -4.29 -26.55 -4.86
CA GLU A 138 -4.21 -25.91 -3.55
C GLU A 138 -2.79 -25.41 -3.26
N SER A 139 -1.74 -26.15 -3.64
CA SER A 139 -0.34 -25.74 -3.48
C SER A 139 0.06 -24.57 -4.39
N ILE A 140 -0.52 -24.50 -5.60
CA ILE A 140 -0.37 -23.37 -6.53
C ILE A 140 -1.10 -22.13 -6.00
N PHE A 141 -2.30 -22.28 -5.44
CA PHE A 141 -3.09 -21.16 -4.90
C PHE A 141 -2.72 -20.78 -3.45
N ARG A 142 -2.06 -21.66 -2.69
CA ARG A 142 -1.26 -21.33 -1.50
C ARG A 142 0.05 -20.66 -1.89
N ASP A 143 0.09 -20.01 -3.06
CA ASP A 143 1.18 -19.13 -3.43
C ASP A 143 1.41 -18.18 -2.26
N ARG A 144 2.57 -18.35 -1.62
CA ARG A 144 2.95 -17.53 -0.47
C ARG A 144 2.86 -16.06 -0.82
N THR A 145 2.88 -15.69 -2.09
CA THR A 145 2.72 -14.33 -2.60
C THR A 145 1.51 -13.57 -2.02
N VAL A 146 0.30 -14.15 -2.02
CA VAL A 146 -0.90 -13.43 -1.51
C VAL A 146 -0.83 -13.30 0.01
N SER A 147 -0.51 -14.39 0.73
CA SER A 147 -0.37 -14.36 2.19
C SER A 147 0.78 -13.44 2.65
N LYS A 148 1.93 -13.49 1.98
CA LYS A 148 3.06 -12.57 2.19
C LYS A 148 2.65 -11.12 1.92
N CYS A 149 1.80 -10.87 0.92
CA CYS A 149 1.30 -9.53 0.66
C CYS A 149 0.37 -9.04 1.78
N LYS A 150 -0.46 -9.91 2.36
CA LYS A 150 -1.31 -9.54 3.50
C LYS A 150 -0.50 -9.20 4.75
N GLU A 151 0.60 -9.92 4.97
CA GLU A 151 1.54 -9.64 6.05
C GLU A 151 2.47 -8.45 5.74
N CYS A 152 2.58 -8.06 4.46
CA CYS A 152 3.41 -6.96 4.02
C CYS A 152 2.79 -5.62 4.44
N LYS A 153 3.33 -5.05 5.51
CA LYS A 153 2.96 -3.72 5.97
C LYS A 153 3.46 -2.59 5.06
N VAL A 154 4.33 -2.90 4.08
CA VAL A 154 5.10 -1.89 3.35
C VAL A 154 5.23 -2.22 1.85
N CYS A 155 4.22 -1.83 1.06
CA CYS A 155 4.28 -1.91 -0.40
C CYS A 155 4.99 -0.71 -1.07
N THR A 156 5.40 0.30 -0.29
CA THR A 156 6.10 1.49 -0.81
C THR A 156 7.59 1.26 -1.02
N GLY A 157 8.17 0.24 -0.37
CA GLY A 157 9.61 0.18 -0.10
C GLY A 157 10.50 -0.33 -1.18
N TYR A 158 9.95 -0.90 -2.25
CA TYR A 158 10.73 -1.39 -3.38
C TYR A 158 10.69 -0.42 -4.56
N CYS A 159 9.85 0.62 -4.48
CA CYS A 159 9.74 1.63 -5.53
C CYS A 159 10.83 2.69 -5.35
N THR A 160 11.81 2.70 -6.25
CA THR A 160 12.88 3.72 -6.24
C THR A 160 12.33 5.12 -6.47
N VAL A 161 11.27 5.24 -7.28
CA VAL A 161 10.59 6.52 -7.58
C VAL A 161 9.95 7.11 -6.33
N ALA A 162 9.36 6.29 -5.45
CA ALA A 162 8.68 6.79 -4.26
C ALA A 162 9.59 7.65 -3.38
N SER A 163 10.90 7.36 -3.37
CA SER A 163 11.88 8.17 -2.62
C SER A 163 11.98 9.62 -3.12
N ALA A 164 11.87 9.85 -4.43
CA ALA A 164 11.84 11.19 -5.03
C ALA A 164 10.57 11.97 -4.65
N PHE A 165 9.48 11.26 -4.32
CA PHE A 165 8.20 11.83 -3.90
C PHE A 165 7.98 11.69 -2.39
N LYS A 166 9.03 11.88 -1.57
CA LYS A 166 8.95 11.87 -0.09
C LYS A 166 8.28 10.61 0.48
N GLN A 167 8.45 9.49 -0.22
CA GLN A 167 7.86 8.19 0.10
C GLN A 167 6.33 8.22 0.19
N ILE A 168 5.66 9.13 -0.54
CA ILE A 168 4.20 9.17 -0.65
C ILE A 168 3.74 7.92 -1.37
N GLU A 169 2.79 7.20 -0.75
CA GLU A 169 2.38 5.88 -1.22
C GLU A 169 1.67 5.92 -2.57
N THR A 170 1.02 7.03 -2.89
CA THR A 170 0.39 7.30 -4.18
C THR A 170 1.35 7.13 -5.35
N PHE A 171 2.61 7.55 -5.19
CA PHE A 171 3.67 7.41 -6.22
C PHE A 171 4.41 6.06 -6.17
N SER A 172 4.07 5.19 -5.23
CA SER A 172 4.67 3.88 -5.09
C SER A 172 4.06 2.83 -6.03
N ALA A 173 4.64 1.62 -6.03
CA ALA A 173 4.12 0.50 -6.80
C ALA A 173 2.68 0.11 -6.40
N LYS A 174 2.37 0.06 -5.10
CA LYS A 174 0.99 -0.19 -4.65
C LYS A 174 0.06 0.95 -5.05
N GLY A 175 0.49 2.20 -4.90
CA GLY A 175 -0.32 3.35 -5.29
C GLY A 175 -0.73 3.28 -6.76
N ARG A 176 0.25 3.07 -7.65
CA ARG A 176 0.02 2.88 -9.10
C ARG A 176 -0.89 1.70 -9.39
N TYR A 177 -0.64 0.54 -8.77
CA TYR A 177 -1.50 -0.63 -8.96
C TYR A 177 -2.96 -0.34 -8.57
N LEU A 178 -3.17 0.27 -7.39
CA LEU A 178 -4.50 0.62 -6.92
C LEU A 178 -5.17 1.63 -7.85
N LEU A 179 -4.47 2.67 -8.27
CA LEU A 179 -5.01 3.69 -9.16
C LEU A 179 -5.35 3.13 -10.54
N THR A 180 -4.49 2.29 -11.12
CA THR A 180 -4.79 1.57 -12.38
C THR A 180 -6.00 0.66 -12.22
N ARG A 181 -6.10 -0.07 -11.09
CA ARG A 181 -7.26 -0.92 -10.78
C ARG A 181 -8.54 -0.08 -10.64
N GLY A 182 -8.46 1.04 -9.92
CA GLY A 182 -9.57 1.95 -9.70
C GLY A 182 -10.05 2.59 -11.00
N LEU A 183 -9.13 3.02 -11.86
CA LEU A 183 -9.43 3.52 -13.20
C LEU A 183 -10.12 2.46 -14.06
N ALA A 184 -9.62 1.23 -14.08
CA ALA A 184 -10.21 0.12 -14.83
C ALA A 184 -11.62 -0.25 -14.35
N LYS A 185 -11.92 -0.06 -13.06
CA LYS A 185 -13.23 -0.30 -12.46
C LYS A 185 -14.19 0.90 -12.51
N GLY A 186 -13.71 2.07 -12.95
CA GLY A 186 -14.48 3.32 -12.89
C GLY A 186 -14.64 3.89 -11.48
N GLU A 187 -13.82 3.47 -10.52
CA GLU A 187 -13.79 3.99 -9.15
C GLU A 187 -12.96 5.29 -9.04
N VAL A 188 -12.05 5.53 -10.00
CA VAL A 188 -11.21 6.72 -10.13
C VAL A 188 -11.33 7.25 -11.54
N GLU A 189 -11.53 8.56 -11.69
CA GLU A 189 -11.60 9.22 -13.00
C GLU A 189 -10.21 9.56 -13.54
N ALA A 190 -10.09 9.65 -14.87
CA ALA A 190 -8.87 10.12 -15.50
C ALA A 190 -8.63 11.61 -15.17
N SER A 191 -7.41 11.93 -14.73
CA SER A 191 -6.98 13.29 -14.40
C SER A 191 -5.52 13.49 -14.85
N GLU A 192 -5.09 14.74 -15.02
CA GLU A 192 -3.67 15.05 -15.29
C GLU A 192 -2.77 14.54 -14.16
N ARG A 193 -3.18 14.73 -12.91
CA ARG A 193 -2.46 14.22 -11.74
C ARG A 193 -2.33 12.70 -11.77
N LEU A 194 -3.39 11.98 -12.12
CA LEU A 194 -3.35 10.53 -12.28
C LEU A 194 -2.35 10.13 -13.36
N ALA A 195 -2.33 10.84 -14.50
CA ALA A 195 -1.34 10.63 -15.55
C ALA A 195 0.09 10.87 -15.00
N ASP A 196 0.36 11.98 -14.31
CA ASP A 196 1.67 12.26 -13.70
C ASP A 196 2.10 11.17 -12.71
N ILE A 197 1.15 10.71 -11.89
CA ILE A 197 1.39 9.60 -10.97
C ILE A 197 1.76 8.35 -11.76
N LEU A 198 1.03 7.97 -12.80
CA LEU A 198 1.29 6.74 -13.56
C LEU A 198 2.57 6.82 -14.41
N TYR A 199 2.81 7.94 -15.08
CA TYR A 199 3.94 8.16 -15.99
C TYR A 199 5.25 8.50 -15.29
N SER A 200 5.24 8.84 -14.00
CA SER A 200 6.49 8.92 -13.23
C SER A 200 7.16 7.54 -12.99
N CYS A 201 6.58 6.44 -13.50
CA CYS A 201 7.12 5.09 -13.33
C CYS A 201 8.33 4.93 -14.24
N THR A 202 9.47 4.50 -13.69
CA THR A 202 10.65 4.16 -14.51
C THR A 202 10.57 2.78 -15.15
N LEU A 203 9.49 2.03 -14.89
CA LEU A 203 9.30 0.64 -15.36
C LEU A 203 10.46 -0.30 -14.99
N CYS A 204 11.22 0.01 -13.93
CA CYS A 204 12.42 -0.74 -13.55
C CYS A 204 12.14 -2.17 -13.03
N GLY A 205 10.87 -2.52 -12.77
CA GLY A 205 10.50 -3.86 -12.32
C GLY A 205 10.92 -4.24 -10.88
N LEU A 206 11.58 -3.36 -10.12
CA LEU A 206 12.07 -3.69 -8.77
C LEU A 206 10.97 -4.09 -7.79
N CYS A 207 9.83 -3.42 -7.84
CA CYS A 207 8.67 -3.78 -7.03
C CYS A 207 8.15 -5.19 -7.34
N TYR A 208 8.19 -5.58 -8.61
CA TYR A 208 7.81 -6.92 -9.04
C TYR A 208 8.84 -7.95 -8.58
N ALA A 209 10.12 -7.72 -8.85
CA ALA A 209 11.19 -8.66 -8.48
C ALA A 209 11.23 -8.98 -6.97
N GLN A 210 10.85 -8.02 -6.13
CA GLN A 210 10.84 -8.20 -4.67
C GLN A 210 9.53 -8.82 -4.15
N CYS A 211 8.39 -8.48 -4.74
CA CYS A 211 7.08 -9.00 -4.29
C CYS A 211 6.76 -10.39 -4.86
N THR A 212 7.21 -10.68 -6.08
CA THR A 212 6.96 -11.93 -6.80
C THR A 212 8.27 -12.51 -7.35
N PRO A 213 9.26 -12.82 -6.49
CA PRO A 213 10.57 -13.30 -6.93
C PRO A 213 10.49 -14.62 -7.72
N ASP A 214 9.36 -15.32 -7.65
CA ASP A 214 9.18 -16.69 -8.16
C ASP A 214 8.29 -16.77 -9.40
N LEU A 215 7.62 -15.66 -9.77
CA LEU A 215 6.99 -15.58 -11.08
C LEU A 215 8.07 -15.21 -12.09
N LYS A 216 8.61 -16.22 -12.76
CA LYS A 216 9.21 -16.04 -14.08
C LYS A 216 8.11 -15.52 -15.00
N LEU A 217 8.00 -14.20 -15.15
CA LEU A 217 7.40 -13.64 -16.37
C LEU A 217 8.42 -13.98 -17.45
N GLN A 218 8.12 -15.04 -18.20
CA GLN A 218 8.89 -15.42 -19.36
C GLN A 218 8.88 -14.25 -20.35
N GLU A 219 10.05 -14.01 -20.95
CA GLU A 219 10.17 -13.29 -22.23
C GLU A 219 9.24 -13.90 -23.29
#